data_AF-A0AAN0JIW6-F1
#
_entry.id   AF-A0AAN0JIW6-F1
#
_cell.length_a   1.000
_cell.length_b   1.000
_cell.length_c   1.000
_cell.angle_alpha   90.00
_cell.angle_beta   90.00
_cell.angle_gamma   90.00
#
_symmetry.space_group_name_H-M   'P 1'
#
loop_
_entity.id
_entity.type
_entity.pdbx_description
1 polymer ?
#
loop_
_entity_poly.entity_id
_entity_poly.type
_entity_poly.pdbx_seq_one_letter_code
_entity_poly.pdbx_strand_id
1 'polypeptide(L)'
;MVDTKLLQGILMDVEPLRFKPMTLESNLLNHKQFSKAHLLWLLLYHVQDPMNFGAIIRSAYFFGVDRILVTNKSSCPLSPVVSKSSAGAMEMLSIHSISDVISLLKVAADKGWDILGTVSPNKFEHFSVISASDHKVIRPTMLIVALQVLGVT
;
A
#
# COMPACT_ATOMS: atom_id res chain seq x y z
N MET A 1 -28.10 -1.32 14.79
CA MET A 1 -27.70 -2.21 15.91
C MET A 1 -26.38 -2.83 15.51
N VAL A 2 -25.28 -2.51 16.19
CA VAL A 2 -23.97 -3.10 15.91
C VAL A 2 -23.95 -4.51 16.50
N ASP A 3 -23.49 -5.50 15.74
CA ASP A 3 -23.34 -6.87 16.26
C ASP A 3 -22.20 -6.89 17.29
N THR A 4 -22.57 -7.02 18.57
CA THR A 4 -21.63 -6.97 19.70
C THR A 4 -21.00 -8.32 20.03
N LYS A 5 -21.40 -9.42 19.35
CA LYS A 5 -20.87 -10.77 19.65
C LYS A 5 -19.35 -10.89 19.53
N LEU A 6 -18.72 -9.96 18.82
CA LEU A 6 -17.28 -9.96 18.54
C LEU A 6 -16.52 -8.84 19.26
N LEU A 7 -17.19 -8.07 20.13
CA LEU A 7 -16.62 -6.94 20.86
C LEU A 7 -16.36 -7.32 22.33
N GLN A 8 -15.34 -6.72 22.94
CA GLN A 8 -14.97 -6.97 24.34
C GLN A 8 -15.79 -6.14 25.35
N GLY A 9 -17.02 -5.75 24.99
CA GLY A 9 -17.90 -4.96 25.87
C GLY A 9 -17.58 -3.46 25.96
N ILE A 10 -16.67 -2.94 25.14
CA ILE A 10 -16.35 -1.50 25.02
C ILE A 10 -16.82 -0.98 23.67
N LEU A 11 -17.45 0.20 23.66
CA LEU A 11 -17.88 0.90 22.45
C LEU A 11 -17.28 2.31 22.43
N MET A 12 -16.76 2.71 21.27
CA MET A 12 -16.39 4.09 20.97
C MET A 12 -17.12 4.53 19.71
N ASP A 13 -17.68 5.74 19.74
CA ASP A 13 -18.19 6.41 18.55
C ASP A 13 -17.04 7.21 17.92
N VAL A 14 -16.80 6.99 16.63
CA VAL A 14 -15.63 7.52 15.92
C VAL A 14 -15.99 7.92 14.50
N GLU A 15 -15.29 8.92 13.97
CA GLU A 15 -15.42 9.28 12.56
C GLU A 15 -14.89 8.15 11.67
N PRO A 16 -15.60 7.78 10.57
CA PRO A 16 -15.10 6.78 9.64
C PRO A 16 -13.75 7.19 9.06
N LEU A 17 -12.78 6.28 9.10
CA LEU A 17 -11.52 6.49 8.40
C LEU A 17 -11.77 6.55 6.89
N ARG A 18 -11.11 7.50 6.25
CA ARG A 18 -11.16 7.68 4.80
C ARG A 18 -9.76 7.63 4.24
N PHE A 19 -9.65 7.14 3.00
CA PHE A 19 -8.43 7.32 2.25
C PHE A 19 -8.13 8.81 2.09
N LYS A 20 -6.88 9.20 2.33
CA LYS A 20 -6.42 10.56 2.07
C LYS A 20 -6.13 10.68 0.57
N PRO A 21 -6.82 11.54 -0.20
CA PRO A 21 -6.46 11.73 -1.60
C PRO A 21 -5.01 12.19 -1.68
N MET A 22 -4.20 11.51 -2.49
CA MET A 22 -2.83 11.93 -2.74
C MET A 22 -2.76 12.68 -4.07
N THR A 23 -2.44 13.97 -3.97
CA THR A 23 -2.10 14.80 -5.11
C THR A 23 -0.66 14.49 -5.53
N LEU A 24 -0.42 14.43 -6.85
CA LEU A 24 0.92 14.24 -7.44
C LEU A 24 1.77 15.52 -7.35
N GLU A 25 1.84 16.12 -6.16
CA GLU A 25 2.75 17.24 -5.95
C GLU A 25 4.20 16.75 -5.90
N SER A 26 5.07 17.45 -6.63
CA SER A 26 6.47 17.07 -6.83
C SER A 26 7.29 16.96 -5.54
N ASN A 27 6.77 17.46 -4.42
CA ASN A 27 7.43 17.46 -3.11
C ASN A 27 7.29 16.15 -2.32
N LEU A 28 6.18 15.42 -2.46
CA LEU A 28 5.94 14.20 -1.66
C LEU A 28 6.89 13.05 -2.04
N LEU A 29 7.32 13.02 -3.30
CA LEU A 29 8.25 12.04 -3.84
C LEU A 29 9.72 12.48 -3.73
N ASN A 30 9.99 13.71 -3.25
CA ASN A 30 11.35 14.18 -3.02
C ASN A 30 11.92 13.53 -1.75
N HIS A 31 12.69 12.47 -1.92
CA HIS A 31 13.31 11.72 -0.82
C HIS A 31 14.26 12.55 0.06
N LYS A 32 14.79 13.68 -0.45
CA LYS A 32 15.63 14.62 0.31
C LYS A 32 14.94 15.24 1.54
N GLN A 33 13.61 15.16 1.62
CA GLN A 33 12.85 15.66 2.77
C GLN A 33 12.68 14.62 3.88
N PHE A 34 13.07 13.37 3.65
CA PHE A 34 12.89 12.29 4.63
C PHE A 34 14.21 11.98 5.34
N SER A 35 14.17 11.87 6.66
CA SER A 35 15.35 11.55 7.49
C SER A 35 15.77 10.07 7.40
N LYS A 36 14.88 9.20 6.90
CA LYS A 36 15.14 7.79 6.64
C LYS A 36 15.81 7.62 5.27
N ALA A 37 16.97 6.95 5.27
CA ALA A 37 17.69 6.60 4.04
C ALA A 37 16.92 5.61 3.14
N HIS A 38 15.95 4.88 3.70
CA HIS A 38 15.24 3.79 3.03
C HIS A 38 13.73 3.92 3.28
N LEU A 39 13.03 4.53 2.32
CA LEU A 39 11.58 4.63 2.34
C LEU A 39 10.98 3.43 1.61
N LEU A 40 9.94 2.83 2.18
CA LEU A 40 9.18 1.77 1.54
C LEU A 40 7.72 2.16 1.48
N TRP A 41 7.22 2.37 0.25
CA TRP A 41 5.80 2.59 0.00
C TRP A 41 5.18 1.35 -0.63
N LEU A 42 3.96 1.02 -0.22
CA LEU A 42 3.23 -0.14 -0.70
C LEU A 42 2.06 0.32 -1.56
N LEU A 43 2.08 0.01 -2.86
CA LEU A 43 0.97 0.24 -3.77
C LEU A 43 0.13 -1.03 -3.87
N LEU A 44 -1.10 -0.97 -3.36
CA LEU A 44 -2.07 -2.04 -3.45
C LEU A 44 -2.97 -1.82 -4.65
N TYR A 45 -2.82 -2.68 -5.66
CA TYR A 45 -3.58 -2.59 -6.89
C TYR A 45 -4.71 -3.63 -6.87
N HIS A 46 -5.95 -3.16 -6.83
CA HIS A 46 -7.16 -4.02 -6.88
C HIS A 46 -7.29 -5.03 -5.73
N VAL A 47 -6.89 -4.67 -4.51
CA VAL A 47 -7.17 -5.50 -3.33
C VAL A 47 -8.61 -5.26 -2.86
N GLN A 48 -9.49 -6.21 -3.15
CA GLN A 48 -10.94 -6.08 -2.89
C GLN A 48 -11.42 -6.82 -1.62
N ASP A 49 -10.70 -7.86 -1.21
CA ASP A 49 -11.08 -8.63 -0.02
C ASP A 49 -10.67 -7.90 1.28
N PRO A 50 -11.61 -7.62 2.21
CA PRO A 50 -11.33 -6.86 3.44
C PRO A 50 -10.43 -7.61 4.44
N MET A 51 -10.44 -8.94 4.43
CA MET A 51 -9.58 -9.73 5.32
C MET A 51 -8.14 -9.68 4.84
N ASN A 52 -7.90 -9.87 3.55
CA ASN A 52 -6.59 -9.73 2.92
C ASN A 52 -6.08 -8.29 3.05
N PHE A 53 -6.94 -7.29 2.82
CA PHE A 53 -6.53 -5.90 2.93
C PHE A 53 -6.05 -5.56 4.35
N GLY A 54 -6.79 -5.92 5.39
CA GLY A 54 -6.33 -5.68 6.77
C GLY A 54 -5.11 -6.52 7.16
N ALA A 55 -4.99 -7.77 6.68
CA ALA A 55 -3.79 -8.58 6.89
C ALA A 55 -2.54 -7.93 6.26
N ILE A 56 -2.66 -7.34 5.08
CA ILE A 56 -1.60 -6.60 4.41
C ILE A 56 -1.25 -5.33 5.21
N ILE A 57 -2.24 -4.54 5.63
CA ILE A 57 -2.02 -3.34 6.47
C ILE A 57 -1.26 -3.71 7.74
N ARG A 58 -1.64 -4.79 8.42
CA ARG A 58 -0.99 -5.27 9.64
C ARG A 58 0.48 -5.61 9.41
N SER A 59 0.77 -6.36 8.35
CA SER A 59 2.14 -6.72 7.98
C SER A 59 2.95 -5.48 7.58
N ALA A 60 2.38 -4.58 6.79
CA ALA A 60 3.02 -3.34 6.36
C ALA A 60 3.44 -2.48 7.56
N TYR A 61 2.58 -2.36 8.57
CA TYR A 61 2.90 -1.64 9.80
C TYR A 61 4.05 -2.30 10.56
N PHE A 62 4.00 -3.63 10.73
CA PHE A 62 5.06 -4.39 11.41
C PHE A 62 6.43 -4.24 10.73
N PHE A 63 6.47 -4.27 9.39
CA PHE A 63 7.70 -4.13 8.61
C PHE A 63 8.14 -2.67 8.40
N GLY A 64 7.41 -1.69 8.95
CA GLY A 64 7.79 -0.28 8.91
C GLY A 64 7.60 0.40 7.55
N VAL A 65 6.62 -0.07 6.76
CA VAL A 65 6.16 0.62 5.54
C VAL A 65 5.70 2.03 5.89
N ASP A 66 6.18 3.04 5.16
CA ASP A 66 5.90 4.43 5.49
C ASP A 66 4.49 4.85 5.04
N ARG A 67 4.04 4.37 3.87
CA ARG A 67 2.73 4.71 3.29
C ARG A 67 2.14 3.55 2.50
N ILE A 68 0.82 3.42 2.57
CA ILE A 68 0.05 2.55 1.68
C ILE A 68 -0.69 3.43 0.67
N LEU A 69 -0.59 3.07 -0.60
CA LEU A 69 -1.30 3.70 -1.71
C LEU A 69 -2.33 2.69 -2.25
N VAL A 70 -3.54 3.16 -2.51
CA VAL A 70 -4.64 2.35 -3.04
C VAL A 70 -5.28 3.01 -4.26
N THR A 71 -5.86 2.22 -5.16
CA THR A 71 -6.62 2.74 -6.30
C THR A 71 -8.03 3.17 -5.86
N ASN A 72 -8.40 4.41 -6.17
CA ASN A 72 -9.61 5.05 -5.61
C ASN A 72 -10.94 4.32 -5.90
N LYS A 73 -11.04 3.59 -7.01
CA LYS A 73 -12.30 2.96 -7.46
C LYS A 73 -12.33 1.43 -7.37
N SER A 74 -11.21 0.79 -7.06
CA SER A 74 -11.09 -0.67 -7.14
C SER A 74 -10.56 -1.33 -5.87
N SER A 75 -10.33 -0.54 -4.82
CA SER A 75 -9.86 -1.05 -3.53
C SER A 75 -11.02 -1.20 -2.53
N CYS A 76 -10.89 -2.19 -1.65
CA CYS A 76 -11.79 -2.40 -0.53
C CYS A 76 -11.87 -1.14 0.35
N PRO A 77 -13.05 -0.67 0.79
CA PRO A 77 -13.15 0.48 1.70
C PRO A 77 -12.55 0.17 3.08
N LEU A 78 -12.16 1.22 3.80
CA LEU A 78 -11.75 1.14 5.21
C LEU A 78 -12.99 0.82 6.07
N SER A 79 -13.27 -0.48 6.23
CA SER A 79 -14.46 -1.00 6.90
C SER A 79 -14.13 -1.58 8.28
N PRO A 80 -15.13 -1.83 9.14
CA PRO A 80 -14.92 -2.50 10.43
C PRO A 80 -14.26 -3.88 10.30
N VAL A 81 -14.48 -4.59 9.19
CA VAL A 81 -13.82 -5.88 8.91
C VAL A 81 -12.33 -5.68 8.69
N VAL A 82 -11.94 -4.64 7.92
CA VAL A 82 -10.52 -4.26 7.70
C VAL A 82 -9.88 -3.80 9.00
N SER A 83 -10.57 -2.98 9.82
CA SER A 83 -10.08 -2.57 11.14
C SER A 83 -9.75 -3.78 12.00
N LYS A 84 -10.71 -4.70 12.11
CA LYS A 84 -10.56 -5.93 12.90
C LYS A 84 -9.41 -6.81 12.39
N SER A 85 -9.33 -7.07 11.08
CA SER A 85 -8.26 -7.92 10.51
C SER A 85 -6.88 -7.25 10.56
N SER A 86 -6.82 -5.92 10.58
CA SER A 86 -5.58 -5.14 10.73
C SER A 86 -5.04 -5.08 12.15
N ALA A 87 -5.85 -5.48 13.15
CA ALA A 87 -5.51 -5.40 14.57
C ALA A 87 -5.08 -4.00 15.04
N GLY A 88 -5.76 -2.95 14.57
CA GLY A 88 -5.48 -1.56 14.95
C GLY A 88 -4.39 -0.87 14.11
N ALA A 89 -3.78 -1.57 13.16
CA ALA A 89 -2.74 -0.99 12.30
C ALA A 89 -3.29 0.00 11.27
N MET A 90 -4.57 -0.13 10.89
CA MET A 90 -5.24 0.76 9.93
C MET A 90 -5.29 2.21 10.44
N GLU A 91 -5.38 2.40 11.74
CA GLU A 91 -5.43 3.68 12.44
C GLU A 91 -4.05 4.34 12.54
N MET A 92 -2.98 3.55 12.43
CA MET A 92 -1.59 4.00 12.60
C MET A 92 -0.90 4.34 11.28
N LEU A 93 -1.32 3.73 10.16
CA LEU A 93 -0.73 3.95 8.84
C LEU A 93 -1.48 5.01 8.03
N SER A 94 -0.71 5.81 7.28
CA SER A 94 -1.29 6.74 6.32
C SER A 94 -1.61 6.03 5.00
N ILE A 95 -2.90 5.79 4.77
CA ILE A 95 -3.42 5.15 3.55
C ILE A 95 -3.98 6.22 2.61
N HIS A 96 -3.46 6.27 1.38
CA HIS A 96 -3.81 7.29 0.41
C HIS A 96 -4.50 6.70 -0.82
N SER A 97 -5.51 7.40 -1.34
CA SER A 97 -6.12 7.04 -2.62
C SER A 97 -5.45 7.77 -3.77
N ILE A 98 -5.18 7.01 -4.84
CA ILE A 98 -4.57 7.48 -6.08
C ILE A 98 -5.60 7.40 -7.21
N SER A 99 -5.71 8.49 -7.97
CA SER A 99 -6.56 8.58 -9.16
C SER A 99 -5.90 8.01 -10.41
N ASP A 100 -4.60 8.25 -10.57
CA ASP A 100 -3.80 7.81 -11.72
C ASP A 100 -2.49 7.16 -11.25
N VAL A 101 -2.48 5.84 -11.24
CA VAL A 101 -1.31 5.03 -10.87
C VAL A 101 -0.20 5.17 -11.91
N ILE A 102 -0.53 5.28 -13.19
CA ILE A 102 0.49 5.33 -14.24
C ILE A 102 1.27 6.63 -14.15
N SER A 103 0.59 7.76 -13.95
CA SER A 103 1.27 9.05 -13.73
C SER A 103 2.11 9.03 -12.45
N LEU A 104 1.62 8.42 -11.37
CA LEU A 104 2.41 8.23 -10.14
C LEU A 104 3.71 7.46 -10.39
N LEU A 105 3.63 6.32 -11.07
CA LEU A 105 4.80 5.49 -11.34
C LEU A 105 5.83 6.22 -12.22
N LYS A 106 5.36 6.96 -13.24
CA LYS A 106 6.24 7.79 -14.09
C LYS A 106 6.98 8.84 -13.27
N VAL A 107 6.25 9.62 -12.46
CA VAL A 107 6.87 10.67 -11.62
C VAL A 107 7.80 10.06 -10.57
N ALA A 108 7.46 8.92 -9.98
CA ALA A 108 8.33 8.23 -9.03
C ALA A 108 9.63 7.76 -9.69
N ALA A 109 9.56 7.18 -10.91
CA ALA A 109 10.72 6.79 -11.68
C ALA A 109 11.63 7.99 -12.02
N ASP A 110 11.05 9.11 -12.48
CA ASP A 110 11.78 10.36 -12.77
C ASP A 110 12.48 10.94 -11.52
N LYS A 111 11.96 10.64 -10.33
CA LYS A 111 12.53 11.04 -9.04
C LYS A 111 13.52 10.03 -8.45
N GLY A 112 13.81 8.95 -9.18
CA GLY A 112 14.79 7.94 -8.80
C GLY A 112 14.28 6.93 -7.77
N TRP A 113 12.98 6.69 -7.71
CA TRP A 113 12.41 5.60 -6.91
C TRP A 113 12.61 4.27 -7.62
N ASP A 114 12.92 3.22 -6.85
CA ASP A 114 12.88 1.86 -7.35
C ASP A 114 11.42 1.39 -7.35
N ILE A 115 10.94 0.90 -8.50
CA ILE A 115 9.57 0.39 -8.65
C ILE A 115 9.65 -1.11 -8.82
N LEU A 116 9.07 -1.84 -7.87
CA LEU A 116 9.10 -3.31 -7.84
C LEU A 116 7.70 -3.86 -7.96
N GLY A 117 7.45 -4.72 -8.94
CA GLY A 117 6.21 -5.49 -9.06
C GLY A 117 6.41 -6.93 -8.59
N THR A 118 5.47 -7.46 -7.82
CA THR A 118 5.45 -8.90 -7.53
C THR A 118 4.85 -9.66 -8.70
N VAL A 119 5.57 -10.64 -9.23
CA VAL A 119 5.12 -11.50 -10.32
C VAL A 119 5.28 -12.97 -9.96
N SER A 120 4.47 -13.84 -10.56
CA SER A 120 4.68 -15.28 -10.49
C SER A 120 6.01 -15.66 -11.16
N PRO A 121 6.67 -16.77 -10.81
CA PRO A 121 8.00 -17.15 -11.33
C PRO A 121 8.08 -17.49 -12.83
N ASN A 122 7.06 -17.17 -13.62
CA ASN A 122 7.05 -17.41 -15.06
C ASN A 122 8.05 -16.50 -15.79
N LYS A 123 8.55 -16.95 -16.94
CA LYS A 123 9.49 -16.17 -17.75
C LYS A 123 8.79 -14.92 -18.31
N PHE A 124 9.30 -13.76 -17.94
CA PHE A 124 8.96 -12.49 -18.56
C PHE A 124 10.13 -12.06 -19.44
N GLU A 125 9.87 -11.70 -20.69
CA GLU A 125 10.93 -11.33 -21.64
C GLU A 125 11.40 -9.89 -21.49
N HIS A 126 10.61 -9.02 -20.84
CA HIS A 126 10.82 -7.57 -20.87
C HIS A 126 11.20 -6.95 -19.51
N PHE A 127 11.28 -7.75 -18.44
CA PHE A 127 11.62 -7.27 -17.09
C PHE A 127 12.71 -8.12 -16.44
N SER A 128 13.61 -7.47 -15.69
CA SER A 128 14.53 -8.16 -14.80
C SER A 128 13.74 -8.72 -13.61
N VAL A 129 13.58 -10.04 -13.56
CA VAL A 129 13.02 -10.72 -12.39
C VAL A 129 14.16 -11.06 -11.44
N ILE A 130 14.07 -10.52 -10.23
CA ILE A 130 15.00 -10.81 -9.14
C ILE A 130 14.26 -11.53 -8.02
N SER A 131 14.96 -12.40 -7.29
CA SER A 131 14.41 -12.94 -6.05
C SER A 131 14.22 -11.80 -5.06
N ALA A 132 13.09 -11.81 -4.33
CA ALA A 132 12.82 -10.83 -3.29
C ALA A 132 13.94 -10.80 -2.22
N SER A 133 14.57 -11.95 -1.96
CA SER A 133 15.68 -12.09 -1.01
C SER A 133 16.97 -11.38 -1.45
N ASP A 134 17.14 -11.16 -2.75
CA ASP A 134 18.37 -10.60 -3.32
C ASP A 134 18.29 -9.06 -3.44
N HIS A 135 17.09 -8.49 -3.28
CA HIS A 135 16.89 -7.05 -3.36
C HIS A 135 17.13 -6.35 -2.01
N LYS A 136 18.06 -5.39 -1.99
CA LYS A 136 18.25 -4.50 -0.84
C LYS A 136 17.56 -3.17 -1.09
N VAL A 137 16.69 -2.75 -0.16
CA VAL A 137 16.04 -1.43 -0.19
C VAL A 137 17.06 -0.37 0.20
N ILE A 138 17.86 0.08 -0.78
CA ILE A 138 18.92 1.09 -0.59
C ILE A 138 18.47 2.50 -1.01
N ARG A 139 17.39 2.58 -1.80
CA ARG A 139 16.75 3.79 -2.30
C ARG A 139 15.29 3.81 -1.85
N PRO A 140 14.58 4.94 -1.98
CA PRO A 140 13.12 4.95 -1.89
C PRO A 140 12.54 3.92 -2.85
N THR A 141 11.75 2.99 -2.32
CA THR A 141 11.18 1.89 -3.10
C THR A 141 9.67 1.91 -3.00
N MET A 142 9.03 1.73 -4.16
CA MET A 142 7.60 1.47 -4.27
C MET A 142 7.41 -0.01 -4.62
N LEU A 143 6.85 -0.78 -3.69
CA LEU A 143 6.47 -2.17 -3.90
C LEU A 143 5.01 -2.23 -4.35
N ILE A 144 4.75 -2.84 -5.50
CA ILE A 144 3.41 -3.03 -6.05
C ILE A 144 2.97 -4.46 -5.73
N VAL A 145 1.86 -4.57 -5.01
CA VAL A 145 1.18 -5.84 -4.72
C VAL A 145 -0.17 -5.81 -5.42
N ALA A 146 -0.37 -6.76 -6.32
CA ALA A 146 -1.60 -6.91 -7.10
C ALA A 146 -2.18 -8.31 -6.90
N LEU A 147 -3.51 -8.41 -6.87
CA LEU A 147 -4.21 -9.70 -6.74
C LEU A 147 -4.23 -10.50 -8.05
N GLN A 148 -3.98 -9.85 -9.19
CA GLN A 148 -3.79 -10.48 -10.50
C GLN A 148 -2.47 -10.00 -11.08
N VAL A 149 -1.81 -10.89 -11.82
CA VAL A 149 -0.66 -10.54 -12.67
C VAL A 149 -1.17 -9.53 -13.69
N LEU A 150 -0.95 -8.24 -13.45
CA LEU A 150 -0.97 -7.30 -14.55
C LEU A 150 0.19 -7.72 -15.44
N GLY A 151 -0.13 -8.25 -16.62
CA GLY A 151 0.78 -8.13 -17.75
C GLY A 151 1.04 -6.65 -17.93
N VAL A 152 2.11 -6.16 -17.28
CA VAL A 152 2.75 -4.92 -17.66
C VAL A 152 3.32 -5.19 -19.06
N THR A 153 2.48 -4.95 -20.07
CA THR A 153 2.93 -4.67 -21.44
C THR A 153 3.49 -3.27 -21.51
#